data_AF-A0A7W1A175-F1
#
_entry.id   AF-A0A7W1A175-F1
#
_cell.length_a   1.000
_cell.length_b   1.000
_cell.length_c   1.000
_cell.angle_alpha   90.00
_cell.angle_beta   90.00
_cell.angle_gamma   90.00
#
_symmetry.space_group_name_H-M   'P 1'
#
loop_
_entity.id
_entity.type
_entity.pdbx_description
1 polymer ?
#
loop_
_entity_poly.entity_id
_entity_poly.type
_entity_poly.pdbx_seq_one_letter_code
_entity_poly.pdbx_strand_id
1 'polypeptide(L)'
;LKAQVPGPLLEQVGELSVKLSHRLGNGLISGWRTATDLTANRVGLIVSNDLETAAKAIATEGAAMSNLSVKDRLRDLLAYSVSEQYFTVRRHLGLHVRGEATA
;
A
#
# COMPACT_ATOMS: atom_id res chain seq x y z
N LEU A 1 5.70 -15.37 -9.41
CA LEU A 1 5.51 -16.38 -8.32
C LEU A 1 5.07 -17.73 -8.84
N LYS A 2 3.85 -17.93 -9.38
CA LYS A 2 3.40 -19.26 -9.86
C LYS A 2 4.32 -19.92 -10.90
N ALA A 3 4.93 -19.13 -11.79
CA ALA A 3 5.86 -19.64 -12.80
C ALA A 3 7.28 -19.95 -12.26
N GLN A 4 7.62 -19.48 -11.05
CA GLN A 4 8.96 -19.59 -10.47
C GLN A 4 9.02 -20.46 -9.21
N VAL A 5 7.86 -20.84 -8.67
CA VAL A 5 7.76 -21.65 -7.47
C VAL A 5 7.12 -22.99 -7.84
N PRO A 6 7.76 -24.13 -7.53
CA PRO A 6 7.18 -25.45 -7.75
C PRO A 6 5.79 -25.57 -7.11
N GLY A 7 4.82 -26.15 -7.83
CA GLY A 7 3.43 -26.30 -7.38
C GLY A 7 3.28 -26.85 -5.94
N PRO A 8 4.00 -27.92 -5.56
CA PRO A 8 3.93 -28.46 -4.20
C PRO A 8 4.37 -27.47 -3.12
N LEU A 9 5.33 -26.61 -3.43
CA LEU A 9 5.81 -25.60 -2.48
C LEU A 9 4.78 -24.47 -2.32
N LEU A 10 4.07 -24.10 -3.39
CA LEU A 10 2.96 -23.14 -3.33
C LEU A 10 1.81 -23.67 -2.47
N GLU A 11 1.48 -24.95 -2.60
CA GLU A 11 0.46 -25.62 -1.78
C GLU A 11 0.87 -25.65 -0.31
N GLN A 12 2.13 -26.01 -0.01
CA GLN A 12 2.67 -25.98 1.36
C GLN A 12 2.60 -24.58 1.99
N VAL A 13 2.98 -23.54 1.25
CA VAL A 13 2.86 -22.15 1.73
C VAL A 13 1.40 -21.78 1.99
N GLY A 14 0.49 -22.19 1.10
CA GLY A 14 -0.96 -22.01 1.29
C GLY A 14 -1.46 -22.65 2.57
N GLU A 15 -1.14 -23.93 2.80
CA GLU A 15 -1.52 -24.64 4.01
C GLU A 15 -0.95 -24.02 5.29
N LEU A 16 0.34 -23.66 5.27
CA LEU A 16 0.98 -23.01 6.40
C LEU A 16 0.32 -21.66 6.71
N SER A 17 -0.08 -20.90 5.68
CA SER A 17 -0.78 -19.63 5.86
C SER A 17 -2.13 -19.80 6.56
N VAL A 18 -2.90 -20.85 6.22
CA VAL A 18 -4.17 -21.18 6.88
C VAL A 18 -3.93 -21.61 8.32
N LYS A 19 -2.97 -22.51 8.56
CA LYS A 19 -2.61 -23.00 9.89
C LYS A 19 -2.14 -21.85 10.80
N LEU A 20 -1.35 -20.91 10.28
CA LEU A 20 -0.91 -19.73 11.03
C LEU A 20 -2.06 -18.77 11.33
N SER A 21 -2.97 -18.58 10.38
CA SER A 21 -4.12 -17.66 10.53
C SER A 21 -5.00 -18.03 11.72
N HIS A 22 -5.19 -19.33 11.97
CA HIS A 22 -5.94 -19.81 13.14
C HIS A 22 -5.15 -19.74 14.45
N ARG A 23 -3.82 -19.89 14.42
CA ARG A 23 -2.96 -19.92 15.63
C ARG A 23 -2.58 -18.53 16.15
N LEU A 24 -2.42 -17.55 15.27
CA LEU A 24 -1.91 -16.23 15.63
C LEU A 24 -3.00 -15.21 16.04
N GLY A 25 -4.28 -15.59 15.96
CA GLY A 25 -5.41 -14.75 16.34
C GLY A 25 -5.75 -13.63 15.33
N ASN A 26 -7.05 -13.34 15.21
CA ASN A 26 -7.67 -12.13 14.66
C ASN A 26 -7.03 -11.48 13.42
N GLY A 27 -6.76 -12.24 12.36
CA GLY A 27 -6.48 -11.65 11.05
C GLY A 27 -5.16 -10.86 10.97
N LEU A 28 -4.15 -11.23 11.75
CA LEU A 28 -2.82 -10.59 11.75
C LEU A 28 -2.21 -10.53 10.34
N ILE A 29 -2.23 -11.64 9.59
CA ILE A 29 -1.67 -11.71 8.22
C ILE A 29 -2.49 -10.82 7.27
N SER A 30 -3.82 -10.88 7.34
CA SER A 30 -4.70 -10.04 6.52
C SER A 30 -4.54 -8.56 6.85
N GLY A 31 -4.37 -8.20 8.13
CA GLY A 31 -4.13 -6.84 8.59
C GLY A 31 -2.77 -6.32 8.14
N TRP A 32 -1.71 -7.12 8.29
CA TRP A 32 -0.38 -6.79 7.77
C TRP A 32 -0.41 -6.58 6.26
N ARG A 33 -1.08 -7.45 5.52
CA ARG A 33 -1.23 -7.34 4.06
C ARG A 33 -1.94 -6.04 3.69
N THR A 34 -3.06 -5.73 4.33
CA THR A 34 -3.80 -4.48 4.11
C THR A 34 -2.96 -3.24 4.44
N ALA A 35 -2.25 -3.24 5.58
CA ALA A 35 -1.39 -2.13 5.98
C ALA A 35 -0.23 -1.91 5.00
N THR A 36 0.37 -3.00 4.52
CA THR A 36 1.45 -2.95 3.52
C THR A 36 0.95 -2.37 2.19
N ASP A 37 -0.22 -2.81 1.73
CA ASP A 37 -0.83 -2.32 0.50
C ASP A 37 -1.15 -0.81 0.55
N LEU A 38 -1.83 -0.35 1.61
CA LEU A 38 -2.11 1.07 1.81
C LEU A 38 -0.84 1.90 1.91
N THR A 39 0.20 1.37 2.57
CA THR A 39 1.51 2.05 2.64
C THR A 39 2.13 2.21 1.26
N ALA A 40 2.11 1.17 0.42
CA ALA A 40 2.62 1.24 -0.94
C ALA A 40 1.88 2.29 -1.79
N ASN A 41 0.55 2.34 -1.68
CA ASN A 41 -0.28 3.35 -2.35
C ASN A 41 0.09 4.78 -1.93
N ARG A 42 0.24 5.02 -0.62
CA ARG A 42 0.64 6.32 -0.06
C ARG A 42 2.04 6.73 -0.49
N VAL A 43 2.99 5.80 -0.56
CA VAL A 43 4.34 6.04 -1.09
C VAL A 43 4.28 6.49 -2.55
N GLY A 44 3.40 5.87 -3.36
CA GLY A 44 3.15 6.31 -4.73
C GLY A 44 2.82 7.80 -4.81
N LEU A 45 1.92 8.28 -3.94
CA LEU A 45 1.58 9.71 -3.84
C LEU A 45 2.73 10.57 -3.31
N ILE A 46 3.46 10.12 -2.28
CA ILE A 46 4.63 10.82 -1.73
C ILE A 46 5.66 11.11 -2.82
N VAL A 47 5.91 10.17 -3.72
CA VAL A 47 6.92 10.35 -4.77
C VAL A 47 6.35 11.12 -5.95
N SER A 48 5.12 10.81 -6.39
CA SER A 48 4.52 11.47 -7.57
C SER A 48 4.11 12.92 -7.32
N ASN A 49 3.74 13.29 -6.09
CA ASN A 49 3.04 14.53 -5.77
C ASN A 49 1.77 14.80 -6.60
N ASP A 50 1.22 13.76 -7.21
CA ASP A 50 0.09 13.85 -8.13
C ASP A 50 -0.92 12.77 -7.73
N LEU A 51 -2.05 13.25 -7.21
CA LEU A 51 -3.14 12.41 -6.73
C LEU A 51 -3.84 11.67 -7.87
N GLU A 52 -3.98 12.30 -9.05
CA GLU A 52 -4.60 11.66 -10.20
C GLU A 52 -3.73 10.50 -10.69
N THR A 53 -2.43 10.74 -10.79
CA THR A 53 -1.45 9.70 -11.18
C THR A 53 -1.44 8.54 -10.18
N ALA A 54 -1.40 8.81 -8.87
CA ALA A 54 -1.43 7.77 -7.85
C ALA A 54 -2.77 7.01 -7.84
N ALA A 55 -3.89 7.70 -8.02
CA ALA A 55 -5.22 7.08 -8.11
C ALA A 55 -5.36 6.16 -9.34
N LYS A 56 -4.83 6.59 -10.50
CA LYS A 56 -4.80 5.77 -11.72
C LYS A 56 -3.98 4.49 -11.52
N ALA A 57 -2.84 4.57 -10.83
CA ALA A 57 -2.04 3.39 -10.51
C ALA A 57 -2.84 2.37 -9.67
N ILE A 58 -3.57 2.83 -8.64
CA ILE A 58 -4.44 1.97 -7.83
C ILE A 58 -5.58 1.37 -8.66
N ALA A 59 -6.21 2.17 -9.52
CA ALA A 59 -7.36 1.74 -10.31
C ALA A 59 -7.02 0.74 -11.42
N THR A 60 -5.76 0.74 -11.88
CA THR A 60 -5.26 -0.16 -12.93
C THR A 60 -4.57 -1.42 -12.36
N GLU A 61 -4.42 -1.48 -11.04
CA GLU A 61 -3.82 -2.64 -10.36
C GLU A 61 -4.76 -3.85 -10.36
N GLY A 62 -4.22 -5.03 -10.62
CA GLY A 62 -5.00 -6.26 -10.67
C GLY A 62 -5.62 -6.62 -9.31
N ALA A 63 -6.86 -7.12 -9.33
CA ALA A 63 -7.64 -7.44 -8.13
C ALA A 63 -6.98 -8.44 -7.15
N ALA A 64 -5.97 -9.20 -7.58
CA ALA A 64 -5.25 -10.15 -6.74
C ALA A 64 -4.25 -9.50 -5.77
N MET A 65 -3.95 -8.20 -5.91
CA MET A 65 -2.90 -7.53 -5.13
C MET A 65 -3.38 -7.07 -3.75
N SER A 66 -4.63 -6.62 -3.63
CA SER A 66 -5.18 -6.06 -2.38
C SER A 66 -6.33 -6.88 -1.79
N ASN A 67 -6.49 -6.80 -0.47
CA ASN A 67 -7.67 -7.28 0.25
C ASN A 67 -8.80 -6.22 0.30
N LEU A 68 -8.51 -4.99 -0.12
CA LEU A 68 -9.45 -3.87 -0.13
C LEU A 68 -9.99 -3.62 -1.54
N SER A 69 -11.21 -3.09 -1.62
CA SER A 69 -11.73 -2.60 -2.89
C SER A 69 -10.94 -1.39 -3.37
N VAL A 70 -10.86 -1.19 -4.69
CA VAL A 70 -10.25 0.03 -5.29
C VAL A 70 -10.85 1.28 -4.66
N LYS A 71 -12.17 1.32 -4.44
CA LYS A 71 -12.87 2.44 -3.80
C LYS A 71 -12.35 2.74 -2.39
N ASP A 72 -12.13 1.71 -1.58
CA ASP A 72 -11.66 1.90 -0.20
C ASP A 72 -10.21 2.38 -0.17
N ARG A 73 -9.36 1.87 -1.08
CA ARG A 73 -7.98 2.32 -1.25
C ARG A 73 -7.90 3.78 -1.71
N LEU A 74 -8.74 4.17 -2.66
CA LEU A 74 -8.83 5.56 -3.12
C LEU A 74 -9.31 6.51 -2.03
N ARG A 75 -10.25 6.07 -1.17
CA ARG A 75 -10.70 6.85 -0.01
C ARG A 75 -9.56 7.07 0.99
N ASP A 76 -8.78 6.03 1.28
CA ASP A 76 -7.60 6.14 2.13
C ASP A 76 -6.55 7.11 1.54
N LEU A 77 -6.25 6.96 0.25
CA LEU A 77 -5.29 7.82 -0.45
C LEU A 77 -5.70 9.31 -0.42
N LEU A 78 -6.99 9.59 -0.63
CA LEU A 78 -7.54 10.94 -0.57
C LEU A 78 -7.45 11.53 0.83
N ALA A 79 -7.75 10.76 1.87
CA ALA A 79 -7.60 11.22 3.26
C ALA A 79 -6.12 11.48 3.60
N TYR A 80 -5.22 10.62 3.12
CA TYR A 80 -3.79 10.75 3.34
C TYR A 80 -3.19 11.98 2.64
N SER A 81 -3.65 12.33 1.43
CA SER A 81 -3.08 13.42 0.62
C SER A 81 -3.14 14.81 1.28
N VAL A 82 -4.07 14.99 2.22
CA VAL A 82 -4.26 16.22 3.00
C VAL A 82 -3.79 16.10 4.44
N SER A 83 -3.15 14.98 4.81
CA SER A 83 -2.70 14.72 6.17
C SER A 83 -1.35 15.36 6.48
N GLU A 84 -1.11 15.68 7.75
CA GLU A 84 0.22 16.14 8.21
C GLU A 84 1.31 15.08 7.96
N GLN A 85 0.95 13.80 8.01
CA GLN A 85 1.87 12.69 7.78
C GLN A 85 2.43 12.73 6.35
N TYR A 86 1.59 13.00 5.35
CA TYR A 86 2.01 13.17 3.96
C TYR A 86 3.07 14.26 3.82
N PHE A 87 2.79 15.46 4.34
CA PHE A 87 3.72 16.58 4.29
C PHE A 87 5.00 16.32 5.08
N THR A 88 4.90 15.66 6.23
CA THR A 88 6.05 15.33 7.08
C THR A 88 7.02 14.38 6.39
N VAL A 89 6.51 13.32 5.75
CA VAL A 89 7.37 12.38 5.01
C VAL A 89 8.01 13.08 3.82
N ARG A 90 7.26 13.88 3.05
CA ARG A 90 7.85 14.67 1.94
C ARG A 90 8.93 15.63 2.41
N ARG A 91 8.73 16.30 3.56
CA ARG A 91 9.76 17.16 4.16
C ARG A 91 11.02 16.38 4.51
N HIS A 92 10.85 15.24 5.18
CA HIS A 92 11.96 14.37 5.57
C HIS A 92 12.75 13.85 4.37
N LEU A 93 12.07 13.55 3.26
CA LEU A 93 12.69 13.11 2.01
C LEU A 93 13.23 14.27 1.13
N GLY A 94 13.11 15.54 1.56
CA GLY A 94 13.52 16.68 0.74
C GLY A 94 12.63 16.95 -0.49
N LEU A 95 11.44 16.34 -0.56
CA LEU A 95 10.47 16.46 -1.65
C LEU A 95 9.45 17.60 -1.44
N HIS A 96 9.69 18.48 -0.46
CA HIS A 96 8.82 19.61 -0.17
C HIS A 96 9.19 20.80 -1.03
N VAL A 97 8.19 21.60 -1.42
CA VAL A 97 8.44 22.88 -2.07
C VAL A 97 9.13 23.78 -1.05
N ARG A 98 10.36 24.20 -1.33
CA ARG A 98 10.96 25.32 -0.61
C ARG A 98 10.24 26.58 -1.09
N GLY A 99 9.52 27.25 -0.19
CA GLY A 99 9.09 28.62 -0.49
C GLY A 99 10.34 29.45 -0.76
N GLU A 100 10.36 30.18 -1.87
CA GLU A 100 11.39 31.20 -2.08
C GLU A 100 11.33 32.15 -0.89
N ALA A 101 12.40 32.18 -0.11
CA ALA A 101 12.57 33.22 0.89
C ALA A 101 12.79 34.52 0.11
N THR A 102 11.73 35.28 -0.13
CA THR A 102 11.85 36.69 -0.49
C THR A 102 12.41 37.40 0.73
N ALA A 103 13.73 37.59 0.72
CA ALA A 103 14.46 38.53 1.56
C ALA A 103 14.39 39.93 0.95
#